data_AF-A0A199V9X5-F1
#
_entry.id   AF-A0A199V9X5-F1
#
_cell.length_a   1.000
_cell.length_b   1.000
_cell.length_c   1.000
_cell.angle_alpha   90.00
_cell.angle_beta   90.00
_cell.angle_gamma   90.00
#
_symmetry.space_group_name_H-M   'P 1'
#
loop_
_entity.id
_entity.type
_entity.pdbx_description
1 polymer ?
#
loop_
_entity_poly.entity_id
_entity_poly.type
_entity_poly.pdbx_seq_one_letter_code
_entity_poly.pdbx_strand_id
1 'polypeptide(L)'
;MGKLFCEPSAVTETLAPAPAPAPEPLQWPDPSPILPTSAAAAAWGAVRGLEEQQRRSLERISERGVLWRNPAEDSAAAAAAAAAAAPGAAFRLEHGGDVEADGNCLFTAARKAMVGAKVGGPRELRQRTVRRFLEDYYSGAGAGAGAGERRGIVDAAIRHLYSPDLKAGWGIHVVQEVKLLARKEDREGLDAAIQELVDVGVLRETAMESIYKERCIAVNDGPSWAKYMSTSGSPEDEYDIITLQYTEEGLLSIDENRDGHAAAFGDDIAIECLATEFKREVYVVSG
;
A
#
# COMPACT_ATOMS: atom_id res chain seq x y z
N MET A 1 -21.06 -10.96 11.48
CA MET A 1 -21.57 -10.52 12.80
C MET A 1 -21.37 -11.65 13.81
N GLY A 2 -20.14 -11.81 14.31
CA GLY A 2 -19.82 -12.78 15.37
C GLY A 2 -19.36 -12.00 16.61
N LYS A 3 -20.24 -11.91 17.61
CA LYS A 3 -19.98 -11.26 18.89
C LYS A 3 -19.10 -12.18 19.74
N LEU A 4 -17.96 -11.70 20.19
CA LEU A 4 -17.16 -12.38 21.22
C LEU A 4 -17.88 -12.24 22.57
N PHE A 5 -18.36 -13.37 23.08
CA PHE A 5 -18.89 -13.48 24.44
C PHE A 5 -17.72 -13.47 25.44
N CYS A 6 -17.80 -12.57 26.42
CA CYS A 6 -16.89 -12.50 27.55
C CYS A 6 -17.59 -13.19 28.72
N GLU A 7 -17.15 -14.39 29.09
CA GLU A 7 -17.62 -15.09 30.30
C GLU A 7 -16.73 -14.70 31.49
N PRO A 8 -17.32 -14.30 32.64
CA PRO A 8 -16.55 -13.93 33.82
C PRO A 8 -16.34 -15.16 34.71
N SER A 9 -15.16 -15.79 34.63
CA SER A 9 -14.78 -16.78 35.64
C SER A 9 -13.95 -16.09 36.72
N ALA A 10 -14.61 -15.83 37.86
CA ALA A 10 -13.99 -15.36 39.08
C ALA A 10 -12.96 -16.40 39.57
N VAL A 11 -11.69 -16.01 39.56
CA VAL A 11 -10.63 -16.77 40.24
C VAL A 11 -10.31 -16.03 41.53
N THR A 12 -10.67 -16.67 42.64
CA THR A 12 -10.32 -16.30 44.02
C THR A 12 -8.83 -16.02 44.18
N GLU A 13 -8.51 -14.83 44.69
CA GLU A 13 -7.17 -14.44 45.17
C GLU A 13 -6.73 -15.35 46.33
N THR A 14 -5.77 -16.22 46.08
CA THR A 14 -4.90 -16.76 47.12
C THR A 14 -3.63 -15.90 47.20
N LEU A 15 -3.48 -15.21 48.32
CA LEU A 15 -2.32 -14.39 48.68
C LEU A 15 -1.01 -15.19 48.51
N ALA A 16 -0.16 -14.75 47.56
CA ALA A 16 1.23 -15.17 47.42
C ALA A 16 2.18 -14.03 47.83
N PRO A 17 3.39 -14.32 48.35
CA PRO A 17 4.26 -13.33 48.99
C PRO A 17 4.93 -12.37 48.00
N ALA A 18 5.48 -11.28 48.54
CA ALA A 18 6.00 -10.06 47.90
C ALA A 18 6.71 -10.22 46.52
N PRO A 19 6.60 -9.21 45.63
CA PRO A 19 7.09 -9.30 44.26
C PRO A 19 8.64 -9.34 44.22
N ALA A 20 9.16 -10.30 43.46
CA ALA A 20 10.56 -10.30 43.04
C ALA A 20 10.88 -9.04 42.21
N PRO A 21 12.12 -8.52 42.25
CA PRO A 21 12.51 -7.38 41.43
C PRO A 21 12.25 -7.68 39.95
N ALA A 22 11.74 -6.68 39.22
CA ALA A 22 11.47 -6.78 37.80
C ALA A 22 12.73 -7.25 37.06
N PRO A 23 12.65 -8.29 36.20
CA PRO A 23 13.81 -8.74 35.45
C PRO A 23 14.28 -7.61 34.54
N GLU A 24 15.60 -7.36 34.54
CA GLU A 24 16.23 -6.40 33.64
C GLU A 24 15.86 -6.74 32.18
N PRO A 25 15.58 -5.73 31.34
CA PRO A 25 15.25 -5.97 29.95
C PRO A 25 16.42 -6.68 29.28
N LEU A 26 16.15 -7.91 28.82
CA LEU A 26 17.11 -8.73 28.08
C LEU A 26 17.63 -7.93 26.88
N GLN A 27 18.92 -7.59 26.91
CA GLN A 27 19.60 -7.00 25.77
C GLN A 27 19.89 -8.10 24.75
N TRP A 28 19.12 -8.12 23.68
CA TRP A 28 19.31 -9.05 22.57
C TRP A 28 20.14 -8.39 21.47
N PRO A 29 21.23 -9.01 21.00
CA PRO A 29 22.02 -8.49 19.89
C PRO A 29 21.22 -8.59 18.59
N ASP A 30 20.94 -7.43 17.99
CA ASP A 30 20.31 -7.30 16.69
C ASP A 30 21.28 -7.76 15.58
N PRO A 31 20.93 -8.72 14.70
CA PRO A 31 21.77 -9.13 13.58
C PRO A 31 21.93 -8.03 12.52
N SER A 32 21.17 -6.93 12.59
CA SER A 32 21.35 -5.73 11.78
C SER A 32 20.79 -4.51 12.53
N PRO A 33 21.56 -3.92 13.47
CA PRO A 33 21.06 -2.85 14.32
C PRO A 33 20.51 -1.70 13.47
N ILE A 34 19.20 -1.51 13.53
CA ILE A 34 18.60 -0.22 13.23
C ILE A 34 19.17 0.70 14.30
N LEU A 35 20.20 1.49 13.95
CA LEU A 35 20.75 2.47 14.86
C LEU A 35 19.61 3.42 15.23
N PRO A 36 19.18 3.46 16.51
CA PRO A 36 18.12 4.37 16.91
C PRO A 36 18.64 5.77 16.63
N THR A 37 18.06 6.45 15.65
CA THR A 37 18.36 7.85 15.47
C THR A 37 17.66 8.55 16.63
N SER A 38 18.47 9.08 17.54
CA SER A 38 18.10 9.84 18.74
C SER A 38 17.20 11.08 18.49
N ALA A 39 16.62 11.24 17.30
CA ALA A 39 15.97 12.46 16.86
C ALA A 39 14.46 12.32 16.54
N ALA A 40 13.85 11.12 16.54
CA ALA A 40 12.43 11.03 16.18
C ALA A 40 11.67 9.82 16.75
N ALA A 41 11.96 9.38 17.97
CA ALA A 41 10.93 8.69 18.75
C ALA A 41 9.85 9.74 19.09
N ALA A 42 9.00 10.07 18.13
CA ALA A 42 7.76 10.78 18.41
C ALA A 42 7.00 9.87 19.36
N ALA A 43 7.04 10.19 20.66
CA ALA A 43 6.35 9.45 21.68
C ALA A 43 4.92 9.17 21.20
N TRP A 44 4.43 7.94 21.37
CA TRP A 44 3.09 7.55 20.94
C TRP A 44 2.00 8.50 21.46
N GLY A 45 2.29 9.23 22.55
CA GLY A 45 1.54 10.36 23.07
C GLY A 45 1.29 11.52 22.10
N ALA A 46 2.03 11.67 21.00
CA ALA A 46 1.86 12.74 20.01
C ALA A 46 1.11 12.30 18.73
N VAL A 47 0.87 11.00 18.56
CA VAL A 47 0.22 10.44 17.35
C VAL A 47 -1.25 10.84 17.30
N ARG A 48 -1.69 11.47 16.22
CA ARG A 48 -3.08 11.88 16.04
C ARG A 48 -3.97 10.69 15.68
N GLY A 49 -5.26 10.76 16.02
CA GLY A 49 -6.23 9.71 15.70
C GLY A 49 -6.25 8.49 16.64
N LEU A 50 -5.27 8.35 17.54
CA LEU A 50 -5.28 7.30 18.57
C LEU A 50 -5.93 7.77 19.87
N GLU A 51 -6.77 6.92 20.46
CA GLU A 51 -7.28 7.07 21.81
C GLU A 51 -6.18 6.84 22.85
N GLU A 52 -6.36 7.40 24.06
CA GLU A 52 -5.40 7.28 25.16
C GLU A 52 -5.06 5.82 25.49
N GLN A 53 -6.05 4.92 25.49
CA GLN A 53 -5.84 3.49 25.75
C GLN A 53 -4.99 2.83 24.65
N GLN A 54 -5.17 3.23 23.39
CA GLN A 54 -4.40 2.72 22.26
C GLN A 54 -2.94 3.19 22.35
N ARG A 55 -2.71 4.48 22.65
CA ARG A 55 -1.36 5.05 22.82
C ARG A 55 -0.55 4.31 23.87
N ARG A 56 -1.14 4.09 25.06
CA ARG A 56 -0.48 3.33 26.15
C ARG A 56 -0.16 1.88 25.77
N SER A 57 -1.03 1.26 24.97
CA SER A 57 -0.82 -0.12 24.52
C SER A 57 0.35 -0.20 23.54
N LEU A 58 0.42 0.71 22.57
CA LEU A 58 1.52 0.78 21.60
C LEU A 58 2.85 1.18 22.25
N GLU A 59 2.82 2.10 23.21
CA GLU A 59 3.99 2.49 23.99
C GLU A 59 4.58 1.28 24.73
N ARG A 60 3.73 0.51 25.43
CA ARG A 60 4.15 -0.74 26.09
C ARG A 60 4.73 -1.76 25.11
N ILE A 61 4.15 -1.91 23.92
CA ILE A 61 4.68 -2.82 22.88
C ILE A 61 6.04 -2.31 22.38
N SER A 62 6.19 -1.01 22.19
CA SER A 62 7.45 -0.41 21.72
C SER A 62 8.59 -0.57 22.73
N GLU A 63 8.31 -0.44 24.03
CA GLU A 63 9.30 -0.60 25.11
C GLU A 63 9.67 -2.07 25.34
N ARG A 64 8.70 -2.98 25.29
CA ARG A 64 8.89 -4.38 25.67
C ARG A 64 9.22 -5.31 24.49
N GLY A 65 8.82 -4.92 23.28
CA GLY A 65 8.82 -5.79 22.11
C GLY A 65 7.79 -6.93 22.21
N VAL A 66 7.67 -7.69 21.13
CA VAL A 66 6.84 -8.89 21.03
C VAL A 66 7.75 -10.08 20.72
N LEU A 67 7.79 -11.07 21.61
CA LEU A 67 8.47 -12.32 21.35
C LEU A 67 7.52 -13.28 20.65
N TRP A 68 7.84 -13.66 19.43
CA TRP A 68 7.23 -14.78 18.74
C TRP A 68 8.09 -16.02 18.95
N ARG A 69 7.53 -17.05 19.58
CA ARG A 69 8.16 -18.36 19.68
C ARG A 69 7.78 -19.18 18.47
N ASN A 70 8.73 -19.88 17.88
CA ASN A 70 8.40 -20.78 16.79
C ASN A 70 7.65 -21.98 17.38
N PRO A 71 6.38 -22.25 16.99
CA PRO A 71 5.62 -23.38 17.51
C PRO A 71 6.29 -24.74 17.29
N ALA A 72 7.20 -24.83 16.30
CA ALA A 72 8.00 -26.01 16.05
C ALA A 72 9.01 -26.31 17.18
N GLU A 73 9.39 -25.32 18.00
CA GLU A 73 10.33 -25.50 19.12
C GLU A 73 9.70 -26.26 20.31
N ASP A 74 8.37 -26.21 20.47
CA ASP A 74 7.66 -26.78 21.62
C ASP A 74 7.18 -28.23 21.41
N SER A 75 7.40 -28.84 20.23
CA SER A 75 6.96 -30.21 19.96
C SER A 75 8.06 -31.25 20.26
N ALA A 76 7.71 -32.37 20.92
CA ALA A 76 8.67 -33.45 21.21
C ALA A 76 9.24 -34.14 19.96
N ALA A 77 8.62 -33.95 18.78
CA ALA A 77 9.14 -34.39 17.48
C ALA A 77 10.22 -33.45 16.90
N ALA A 78 10.47 -32.31 17.56
CA ALA A 78 11.31 -31.22 17.05
C ALA A 78 12.81 -31.43 17.16
N ALA A 79 13.32 -32.33 18.02
CA ALA A 79 14.77 -32.46 18.21
C ALA A 79 15.53 -32.87 16.92
N ALA A 80 14.86 -33.55 15.98
CA ALA A 80 15.42 -33.90 14.67
C ALA A 80 15.19 -32.82 13.60
N ALA A 81 14.18 -31.95 13.77
CA ALA A 81 13.83 -30.87 12.83
C ALA A 81 14.38 -29.49 13.26
N ALA A 82 14.84 -29.34 14.51
CA ALA A 82 15.33 -28.09 15.09
C ALA A 82 16.62 -27.59 14.44
N ALA A 83 17.39 -28.45 13.77
CA ALA A 83 18.54 -28.02 12.96
C ALA A 83 18.12 -27.28 11.66
N ALA A 84 16.85 -27.40 11.25
CA ALA A 84 16.30 -26.78 10.04
C ALA A 84 15.22 -25.73 10.31
N ALA A 85 14.70 -25.62 11.54
CA ALA A 85 13.68 -24.65 11.90
C ALA A 85 14.31 -23.30 12.29
N ALA A 86 13.74 -22.20 11.78
CA ALA A 86 14.16 -20.86 12.16
C ALA A 86 13.90 -20.62 13.66
N PRO A 87 14.83 -19.99 14.41
CA PRO A 87 14.61 -19.68 15.82
C PRO A 87 13.41 -18.73 15.99
N GLY A 88 12.82 -18.72 17.18
CA GLY A 88 11.88 -17.67 17.59
C GLY A 88 12.42 -16.25 17.32
N ALA A 89 11.53 -15.30 17.04
CA ALA A 89 11.86 -13.94 16.63
C ALA A 89 11.33 -12.91 17.64
N ALA A 90 12.12 -11.87 17.90
CA ALA A 90 11.67 -10.72 18.69
C ALA A 90 11.39 -9.54 17.76
N PHE A 91 10.20 -8.96 17.89
CA PHE A 91 9.75 -7.82 17.11
C PHE A 91 9.73 -6.57 17.99
N ARG A 92 10.21 -5.45 17.45
CA ARG A 92 10.05 -4.13 18.07
C ARG A 92 9.07 -3.31 17.23
N LEU A 93 8.24 -2.54 17.91
CA LEU A 93 7.36 -1.58 17.28
C LEU A 93 8.00 -0.18 17.34
N GLU A 94 8.14 0.46 16.19
CA GLU A 94 8.63 1.82 16.07
C GLU A 94 7.63 2.68 15.29
N HIS A 95 7.53 3.96 15.66
CA HIS A 95 6.70 4.92 14.95
C HIS A 95 7.56 5.71 13.95
N GLY A 96 7.32 5.51 12.65
CA GLY A 96 8.06 6.18 11.56
C GLY A 96 7.60 7.62 11.26
N GLY A 97 6.57 8.12 11.94
CA GLY A 97 5.97 9.44 11.73
C GLY A 97 4.91 9.48 10.62
N ASP A 98 4.02 10.48 10.70
CA ASP A 98 2.87 10.66 9.81
C ASP A 98 3.24 10.86 8.32
N VAL A 99 2.35 10.47 7.41
CA VAL A 99 2.49 10.68 5.96
C VAL A 99 1.28 11.46 5.43
N GLU A 100 1.53 12.32 4.44
CA GLU A 100 0.49 13.12 3.80
C GLU A 100 -0.37 12.28 2.85
N ALA A 101 -1.64 12.66 2.69
CA ALA A 101 -2.59 12.00 1.78
C ALA A 101 -2.46 12.56 0.34
N ASP A 102 -1.24 12.59 -0.20
CA ASP A 102 -0.89 13.17 -1.51
C ASP A 102 -0.70 12.11 -2.62
N GLY A 103 -1.04 10.85 -2.33
CA GLY A 103 -0.79 9.69 -3.18
C GLY A 103 0.66 9.18 -3.16
N ASN A 104 1.60 9.89 -2.52
CA ASN A 104 2.97 9.43 -2.27
C ASN A 104 3.14 8.81 -0.88
N CYS A 105 2.06 8.69 -0.10
CA CYS A 105 2.05 8.16 1.25
C CYS A 105 2.76 6.80 1.39
N LEU A 106 2.49 5.84 0.50
CA LEU A 106 3.13 4.51 0.52
C LEU A 106 4.65 4.63 0.38
N PHE A 107 5.12 5.40 -0.60
CA PHE A 107 6.55 5.56 -0.86
C PHE A 107 7.25 6.36 0.25
N THR A 108 6.57 7.36 0.81
CA THR A 108 7.07 8.12 1.95
C THR A 108 7.16 7.25 3.20
N ALA A 109 6.14 6.41 3.45
CA ALA A 109 6.12 5.46 4.56
C ALA A 109 7.20 4.39 4.39
N ALA A 110 7.34 3.81 3.19
CA ALA A 110 8.39 2.85 2.89
C ALA A 110 9.79 3.46 3.10
N ARG A 111 10.03 4.68 2.62
CA ARG A 111 11.30 5.39 2.86
C ARG A 111 11.58 5.54 4.36
N LYS A 112 10.59 5.94 5.14
CA LYS A 112 10.70 6.13 6.58
C LYS A 112 10.96 4.81 7.31
N ALA A 113 10.32 3.72 6.90
CA ALA A 113 10.50 2.40 7.51
C ALA A 113 11.88 1.78 7.22
N MET A 114 12.51 2.13 6.08
CA MET A 114 13.78 1.56 5.64
C MET A 114 15.02 2.31 6.17
N VAL A 115 14.95 2.85 7.40
CA VAL A 115 15.99 3.68 8.07
C VAL A 115 17.39 3.09 7.85
N GLY A 116 18.32 3.90 7.31
CA GLY A 116 19.73 3.54 7.13
C GLY A 116 20.12 3.04 5.73
N ALA A 117 19.16 2.66 4.88
CA ALA A 117 19.43 2.51 3.45
C ALA A 117 19.51 3.90 2.79
N LYS A 118 20.43 4.12 1.85
CA LYS A 118 20.40 5.28 0.95
C LYS A 118 19.21 5.13 0.00
N VAL A 119 18.01 5.34 0.54
CA VAL A 119 16.76 5.31 -0.19
C VAL A 119 16.49 6.72 -0.69
N GLY A 120 16.31 6.86 -2.00
CA GLY A 120 15.95 8.13 -2.61
C GLY A 120 14.62 8.72 -2.12
N GLY A 121 14.23 9.84 -2.72
CA GLY A 121 12.90 10.43 -2.49
C GLY A 121 11.75 9.51 -2.95
N PRO A 122 10.50 9.83 -2.60
CA PRO A 122 9.32 9.06 -3.01
C PRO A 122 9.25 8.80 -4.52
N ARG A 123 9.65 9.80 -5.33
CA ARG A 123 9.76 9.67 -6.80
C ARG A 123 10.76 8.62 -7.25
N GLU A 124 11.93 8.54 -6.62
CA GLU A 124 12.94 7.54 -6.96
C GLU A 124 12.48 6.13 -6.56
N LEU A 125 11.86 6.00 -5.38
CA LEU A 125 11.24 4.75 -4.94
C LEU A 125 10.17 4.26 -5.89
N ARG A 126 9.32 5.17 -6.36
CA ARG A 126 8.29 4.90 -7.36
C ARG A 126 8.92 4.38 -8.66
N GLN A 127 9.97 5.03 -9.15
CA GLN A 127 10.70 4.56 -10.35
C GLN A 127 11.37 3.19 -10.15
N ARG A 128 11.92 2.90 -8.97
CA ARG A 128 12.46 1.57 -8.64
C ARG A 128 11.37 0.51 -8.61
N THR A 129 10.22 0.84 -8.03
CA THR A 129 9.03 -0.02 -7.98
C THR A 129 8.54 -0.36 -9.38
N VAL A 130 8.41 0.65 -10.25
CA VAL A 130 8.03 0.46 -11.66
C VAL A 130 9.07 -0.38 -12.41
N ARG A 131 10.36 -0.11 -12.21
CA ARG A 131 11.43 -0.90 -12.84
C ARG A 131 11.34 -2.36 -12.42
N ARG A 132 11.19 -2.62 -11.13
CA ARG A 132 11.06 -3.97 -10.57
C ARG A 132 9.83 -4.69 -11.14
N PHE A 133 8.69 -4.02 -11.18
CA PHE A 133 7.48 -4.53 -11.80
C PHE A 133 7.72 -4.93 -13.26
N LEU A 134 8.32 -4.05 -14.07
CA LEU A 134 8.57 -4.32 -15.49
C LEU A 134 9.58 -5.44 -15.69
N GLU A 135 10.60 -5.53 -14.84
CA GLU A 135 11.52 -6.67 -14.82
C GLU A 135 10.76 -7.97 -14.59
N ASP A 136 9.87 -8.04 -13.60
CA ASP A 136 9.08 -9.25 -13.31
C ASP A 136 8.02 -9.57 -14.37
N TYR A 137 7.40 -8.52 -14.93
CA TYR A 137 6.42 -8.62 -16.01
C TYR A 137 7.03 -9.15 -17.31
N TYR A 138 8.27 -8.75 -17.63
CA TYR A 138 8.97 -9.15 -18.86
C TYR A 138 9.97 -10.29 -18.69
N SER A 139 10.46 -10.61 -17.50
CA SER A 139 11.47 -11.66 -17.28
C SER A 139 10.95 -13.08 -17.59
N GLY A 140 9.63 -13.26 -17.73
CA GLY A 140 9.05 -14.47 -18.32
C GLY A 140 9.16 -14.58 -19.85
N ALA A 141 9.56 -13.53 -20.58
CA ALA A 141 9.49 -13.48 -22.05
C ALA A 141 10.43 -14.46 -22.80
N GLY A 142 11.25 -15.24 -22.09
CA GLY A 142 12.02 -16.34 -22.64
C GLY A 142 11.19 -17.61 -22.85
N ALA A 143 10.64 -17.79 -24.05
CA ALA A 143 10.37 -19.08 -24.71
C ALA A 143 9.56 -20.17 -23.95
N GLY A 144 8.50 -19.81 -23.23
CA GLY A 144 7.55 -20.80 -22.67
C GLY A 144 6.10 -20.32 -22.65
N ALA A 145 5.15 -21.23 -22.87
CA ALA A 145 3.71 -20.94 -22.88
C ALA A 145 3.20 -20.28 -21.57
N GLY A 146 3.83 -20.56 -20.43
CA GLY A 146 3.47 -19.99 -19.12
C GLY A 146 3.79 -18.49 -18.95
N ALA A 147 4.60 -17.91 -19.83
CA ALA A 147 4.94 -16.48 -19.78
C ALA A 147 3.75 -15.58 -20.17
N GLY A 148 3.00 -16.00 -21.19
CA GLY A 148 1.80 -15.29 -21.63
C GLY A 148 0.68 -15.39 -20.61
N GLU A 149 0.52 -16.55 -19.98
CA GLU A 149 -0.47 -16.79 -18.93
C GLU A 149 -0.23 -15.89 -17.72
N ARG A 150 1.02 -15.80 -17.24
CA ARG A 150 1.37 -14.91 -16.11
C ARG A 150 1.05 -13.45 -16.42
N ARG A 151 1.43 -12.95 -17.60
CA ARG A 151 1.10 -11.57 -17.99
C ARG A 151 -0.41 -11.36 -18.07
N GLY A 152 -1.15 -12.32 -18.63
CA GLY A 152 -2.61 -12.27 -18.67
C GLY A 152 -3.25 -12.19 -17.28
N ILE A 153 -2.70 -12.91 -16.29
CA ILE A 153 -3.14 -12.81 -14.88
C ILE A 153 -2.87 -11.42 -14.32
N VAL A 154 -1.67 -10.87 -14.55
CA VAL A 154 -1.31 -9.51 -14.09
C VAL A 154 -2.18 -8.45 -14.76
N ASP A 155 -2.37 -8.53 -16.07
CA ASP A 155 -3.22 -7.59 -16.82
C ASP A 155 -4.68 -7.69 -16.37
N ALA A 156 -5.17 -8.89 -16.04
CA ALA A 156 -6.51 -9.06 -15.46
C ALA A 156 -6.62 -8.41 -14.07
N ALA A 157 -5.62 -8.59 -13.21
CA ALA A 157 -5.58 -7.94 -11.89
C ALA A 157 -5.58 -6.40 -12.02
N ILE A 158 -4.74 -5.85 -12.90
CA ILE A 158 -4.69 -4.41 -13.18
C ILE A 158 -6.03 -3.91 -13.69
N ARG A 159 -6.67 -4.63 -14.63
CA ARG A 159 -7.98 -4.25 -15.14
C ARG A 159 -9.04 -4.25 -14.04
N HIS A 160 -9.06 -5.24 -13.16
CA HIS A 160 -10.03 -5.27 -12.06
C HIS A 160 -9.84 -4.10 -11.09
N LEU A 161 -8.60 -3.68 -10.85
CA LEU A 161 -8.29 -2.57 -9.94
C LEU A 161 -8.57 -1.19 -10.55
N TYR A 162 -8.28 -1.01 -11.84
CA TYR A 162 -8.17 0.32 -12.43
C TYR A 162 -9.09 0.58 -13.63
N SER A 163 -9.65 -0.46 -14.23
CA SER A 163 -10.55 -0.36 -15.36
C SER A 163 -11.60 -1.47 -15.32
N PRO A 164 -12.38 -1.57 -14.23
CA PRO A 164 -13.33 -2.67 -14.01
C PRO A 164 -14.44 -2.69 -15.05
N ASP A 165 -15.08 -3.85 -15.20
CA ASP A 165 -16.31 -3.95 -15.99
C ASP A 165 -17.49 -3.36 -15.23
N LEU A 166 -17.88 -2.15 -15.63
CA LEU A 166 -18.99 -1.39 -15.03
C LEU A 166 -20.36 -2.07 -15.19
N LYS A 167 -20.46 -3.15 -15.98
CA LYS A 167 -21.69 -3.96 -16.10
C LYS A 167 -21.82 -5.00 -14.98
N ALA A 168 -20.81 -5.14 -14.12
CA ALA A 168 -20.75 -6.13 -13.05
C ALA A 168 -20.11 -5.56 -11.77
N GLY A 169 -20.14 -6.32 -10.68
CA GLY A 169 -19.34 -6.02 -9.48
C GLY A 169 -19.96 -5.05 -8.45
N TRP A 170 -21.21 -4.60 -8.63
CA TRP A 170 -21.88 -3.63 -7.74
C TRP A 170 -22.27 -4.19 -6.35
N GLY A 171 -22.23 -5.50 -6.14
CA GLY A 171 -22.62 -6.13 -4.87
C GLY A 171 -21.62 -5.98 -3.70
N ILE A 172 -20.42 -5.45 -3.95
CA ILE A 172 -19.35 -5.28 -2.95
C ILE A 172 -18.99 -3.80 -2.78
N HIS A 173 -18.83 -3.08 -3.89
CA HIS A 173 -18.53 -1.65 -3.89
C HIS A 173 -19.63 -0.88 -4.62
N VAL A 174 -20.22 0.10 -3.94
CA VAL A 174 -21.27 0.98 -4.50
C VAL A 174 -20.70 2.06 -5.43
N VAL A 175 -19.39 2.29 -5.38
CA VAL A 175 -18.65 3.17 -6.28
C VAL A 175 -17.51 2.37 -6.91
N GLN A 176 -17.37 2.46 -8.23
CA GLN A 176 -16.26 1.91 -8.99
C GLN A 176 -15.49 3.03 -9.69
N GLU A 177 -14.18 2.87 -9.81
CA GLU A 177 -13.32 3.89 -10.41
C GLU A 177 -12.64 3.35 -11.66
N VAL A 178 -12.62 4.17 -12.72
CA VAL A 178 -11.81 3.93 -13.92
C VAL A 178 -10.70 4.98 -13.96
N LYS A 179 -9.45 4.52 -13.97
CA LYS A 179 -8.26 5.37 -14.09
C LYS A 179 -7.82 5.48 -15.54
N LEU A 180 -7.64 6.71 -15.99
CA LEU A 180 -7.16 7.06 -17.31
C LEU A 180 -5.93 7.98 -17.18
N LEU A 181 -5.04 7.92 -18.16
CA LEU A 181 -3.87 8.78 -18.26
C LEU A 181 -4.04 9.73 -19.43
N ALA A 182 -4.06 11.02 -19.15
CA ALA A 182 -4.00 12.07 -20.16
C ALA A 182 -2.56 12.55 -20.28
N ARG A 183 -2.02 12.58 -21.50
CA ARG A 183 -0.74 13.25 -21.73
C ARG A 183 -0.90 14.74 -21.48
N LYS A 184 0.03 15.34 -20.76
CA LYS A 184 -0.02 16.79 -20.50
C LYS A 184 -0.01 17.62 -21.78
N GLU A 185 0.76 17.18 -22.78
CA GLU A 185 0.82 17.81 -24.11
C GLU A 185 -0.52 17.82 -24.85
N ASP A 186 -1.42 16.87 -24.56
CA ASP A 186 -2.70 16.74 -25.27
C ASP A 186 -3.86 17.47 -24.56
N ARG A 187 -3.64 18.04 -23.36
CA ARG A 187 -4.72 18.57 -22.51
C ARG A 187 -5.54 19.68 -23.18
N GLU A 188 -4.89 20.58 -23.90
CA GLU A 188 -5.58 21.64 -24.66
C GLU A 188 -6.49 21.04 -25.75
N GLY A 189 -6.01 19.99 -26.43
CA GLY A 189 -6.79 19.28 -27.44
C GLY A 189 -7.97 18.50 -26.87
N LEU A 190 -7.83 17.94 -25.65
CA LEU A 190 -8.94 17.32 -24.92
C LEU A 190 -9.99 18.36 -24.55
N ASP A 191 -9.60 19.50 -23.97
CA ASP A 191 -10.51 20.57 -23.59
C ASP A 191 -11.28 21.13 -24.80
N ALA A 192 -10.60 21.32 -25.93
CA ALA A 192 -11.22 21.76 -27.17
C ALA A 192 -12.27 20.76 -27.67
N ALA A 193 -11.95 19.47 -27.68
CA ALA A 193 -12.88 18.43 -28.12
C ALA A 193 -14.09 18.27 -27.18
N ILE A 194 -13.89 18.45 -25.87
CA ILE A 194 -14.99 18.50 -24.90
C ILE A 194 -15.88 19.70 -25.21
N GLN A 195 -15.29 20.86 -25.47
CA GLN A 195 -16.04 22.07 -25.79
C GLN A 195 -16.84 21.93 -27.09
N GLU A 196 -16.29 21.30 -28.13
CA GLU A 196 -17.00 21.01 -29.37
C GLU A 196 -18.28 20.17 -29.14
N LEU A 197 -18.20 19.14 -28.28
CA LEU A 197 -19.38 18.34 -27.92
C LEU A 197 -20.39 19.14 -27.11
N VAL A 198 -19.92 19.98 -26.20
CA VAL A 198 -20.79 20.87 -25.42
C VAL A 198 -21.52 21.87 -26.32
N ASP A 199 -20.83 22.43 -27.32
CA ASP A 199 -21.37 23.42 -28.24
C ASP A 199 -22.50 22.85 -29.14
N VAL A 200 -22.47 21.54 -29.42
CA VAL A 200 -23.55 20.83 -30.13
C VAL A 200 -24.65 20.31 -29.19
N GLY A 201 -24.58 20.64 -27.90
CA GLY A 201 -25.63 20.38 -26.91
C GLY A 201 -25.45 19.13 -26.06
N VAL A 202 -24.27 18.50 -26.05
CA VAL A 202 -23.97 17.38 -25.14
C VAL A 202 -23.71 17.91 -23.72
N LEU A 203 -24.23 17.23 -22.70
CA LEU A 203 -23.92 17.56 -21.30
C LEU A 203 -22.41 17.44 -21.06
N ARG A 204 -21.83 18.42 -20.35
CA ARG A 204 -20.37 18.53 -20.18
C ARG A 204 -19.75 17.26 -19.59
N GLU A 205 -20.36 16.66 -18.58
CA GLU A 205 -19.89 15.42 -17.95
C GLU A 205 -19.88 14.24 -18.93
N THR A 206 -20.93 14.10 -19.74
CA THR A 206 -21.02 13.09 -20.80
C THR A 206 -19.99 13.32 -21.90
N ALA A 207 -19.75 14.58 -22.27
CA ALA A 207 -18.72 14.94 -23.23
C ALA A 207 -17.32 14.60 -22.69
N MET A 208 -17.03 14.96 -21.43
CA MET A 208 -15.78 14.62 -20.75
C MET A 208 -15.57 13.11 -20.68
N GLU A 209 -16.57 12.36 -20.21
CA GLU A 209 -16.53 10.90 -20.15
C GLU A 209 -16.19 10.29 -21.51
N SER A 210 -16.88 10.72 -22.57
CA SER A 210 -16.67 10.23 -23.93
C SER A 210 -15.26 10.54 -24.42
N ILE A 211 -14.82 11.79 -24.33
CA ILE A 211 -13.53 12.24 -24.83
C ILE A 211 -12.39 11.57 -24.07
N TYR A 212 -12.47 11.48 -22.73
CA TYR A 212 -11.43 10.83 -21.95
C TYR A 212 -11.36 9.33 -22.24
N LYS A 213 -12.49 8.62 -22.34
CA LYS A 213 -12.48 7.19 -22.70
C LYS A 213 -11.93 6.93 -24.11
N GLU A 214 -12.17 7.85 -25.04
CA GLU A 214 -11.71 7.71 -26.42
C GLU A 214 -10.22 8.03 -26.57
N ARG A 215 -9.74 9.09 -25.92
CA ARG A 215 -8.44 9.70 -26.22
C ARG A 215 -7.38 9.49 -25.14
N CYS A 216 -7.76 9.17 -23.91
CA CYS A 216 -6.81 8.89 -22.84
C CYS A 216 -6.43 7.40 -22.80
N ILE A 217 -5.32 7.10 -22.14
CA ILE A 217 -4.84 5.72 -22.00
C ILE A 217 -5.50 5.11 -20.77
N ALA A 218 -6.30 4.06 -20.96
CA ALA A 218 -6.84 3.30 -19.84
C ALA A 218 -5.73 2.51 -19.11
N VAL A 219 -5.79 2.49 -17.78
CA VAL A 219 -4.90 1.67 -16.97
C VAL A 219 -5.49 0.26 -16.89
N ASN A 220 -5.08 -0.62 -17.81
CA ASN A 220 -5.72 -1.93 -18.01
C ASN A 220 -4.75 -3.09 -18.36
N ASP A 221 -3.45 -2.83 -18.31
CA ASP A 221 -2.36 -3.77 -18.56
C ASP A 221 -1.07 -3.34 -17.84
N GLY A 222 -0.04 -4.20 -17.84
CA GLY A 222 1.25 -3.91 -17.23
C GLY A 222 1.90 -2.60 -17.70
N PRO A 223 2.04 -2.34 -19.01
CA PRO A 223 2.62 -1.10 -19.52
C PRO A 223 1.88 0.18 -19.11
N SER A 224 0.55 0.17 -19.13
CA SER A 224 -0.27 1.32 -18.70
C SER A 224 -0.21 1.52 -17.18
N TRP A 225 -0.17 0.45 -16.39
CA TRP A 225 0.07 0.52 -14.95
C TRP A 225 1.44 1.10 -14.64
N ALA A 226 2.49 0.73 -15.38
CA ALA A 226 3.83 1.30 -15.19
C ALA A 226 3.86 2.82 -15.43
N LYS A 227 3.10 3.33 -16.41
CA LYS A 227 2.93 4.77 -16.64
C LYS A 227 2.17 5.42 -15.49
N TYR A 228 1.03 4.85 -15.10
CA TYR A 228 0.22 5.31 -13.97
C TYR A 228 1.06 5.40 -12.70
N MET A 229 1.70 4.30 -12.33
CA MET A 229 2.53 4.21 -11.16
C MET A 229 3.76 5.09 -11.25
N SER A 230 4.18 5.59 -12.42
CA SER A 230 5.25 6.58 -12.54
C SER A 230 4.79 8.02 -12.27
N THR A 231 3.49 8.31 -12.36
CA THR A 231 2.92 9.65 -12.11
C THR A 231 2.87 9.93 -10.60
N SER A 232 3.65 10.93 -10.19
CA SER A 232 3.88 11.33 -8.80
C SER A 232 3.16 12.62 -8.38
N GLY A 233 2.39 13.22 -9.29
CA GLY A 233 1.80 14.56 -9.12
C GLY A 233 2.81 15.69 -9.39
N SER A 234 3.99 15.36 -9.91
CA SER A 234 5.01 16.35 -10.21
C SER A 234 4.69 17.10 -11.52
N PRO A 235 5.02 18.39 -11.64
CA PRO A 235 4.84 19.12 -12.89
C PRO A 235 5.68 18.51 -14.03
N GLU A 236 6.77 17.80 -13.71
CA GLU A 236 7.62 17.07 -14.65
C GLU A 236 7.07 15.69 -15.06
N ASP A 237 5.94 15.24 -14.52
CA ASP A 237 5.32 13.99 -14.97
C ASP A 237 4.77 14.15 -16.40
N GLU A 238 4.88 13.10 -17.22
CA GLU A 238 4.39 13.10 -18.62
C GLU A 238 2.85 13.08 -18.71
N TYR A 239 2.20 12.49 -17.70
CA TYR A 239 0.76 12.24 -17.68
C TYR A 239 0.11 12.86 -16.45
N ASP A 240 -1.11 13.37 -16.63
CA ASP A 240 -2.08 13.62 -15.58
C ASP A 240 -2.99 12.39 -15.41
N ILE A 241 -3.44 12.14 -14.18
CA ILE A 241 -4.40 11.08 -13.87
C ILE A 241 -5.81 11.66 -13.92
N ILE A 242 -6.69 10.96 -14.63
CA ILE A 242 -8.14 11.21 -14.63
C ILE A 242 -8.81 10.01 -13.97
N THR A 243 -9.64 10.26 -12.98
CA THR A 243 -10.47 9.25 -12.31
C THR A 243 -11.93 9.49 -12.68
N LEU A 244 -12.54 8.52 -13.34
CA LEU A 244 -13.99 8.50 -13.56
C LEU A 244 -14.62 7.63 -12.46
N GLN A 245 -15.46 8.22 -11.61
CA GLN A 245 -16.17 7.48 -10.57
C GLN A 245 -17.59 7.16 -11.03
N TYR A 246 -18.01 5.91 -10.87
CA TYR A 246 -19.32 5.41 -11.28
C TYR A 246 -20.07 4.83 -10.10
N THR A 247 -21.39 5.00 -10.13
CA THR A 247 -22.33 4.14 -9.41
C THR A 247 -23.01 3.20 -10.42
N GLU A 248 -23.84 2.27 -9.93
CA GLU A 248 -24.66 1.42 -10.81
C GLU A 248 -25.56 2.24 -11.76
N GLU A 249 -25.91 3.46 -11.36
CA GLU A 249 -26.77 4.37 -12.13
C GLU A 249 -26.02 5.14 -13.24
N GLY A 250 -24.68 5.12 -13.23
CA GLY A 250 -23.85 5.81 -14.22
C GLY A 250 -22.72 6.63 -13.59
N LEU A 251 -22.15 7.53 -14.40
CA LEU A 251 -21.06 8.41 -13.98
C LEU A 251 -21.52 9.31 -12.83
N LEU A 252 -20.80 9.26 -11.72
CA LEU A 252 -21.05 10.06 -10.52
C LEU A 252 -20.23 11.35 -10.53
N SER A 253 -18.94 11.24 -10.86
CA SER A 253 -18.01 12.37 -10.81
C SER A 253 -16.75 12.09 -11.65
N ILE A 254 -16.01 13.15 -11.94
CA ILE A 254 -14.73 13.12 -12.60
C ILE A 254 -13.75 13.89 -11.71
N ASP A 255 -12.64 13.25 -11.36
CA ASP A 255 -11.51 13.88 -10.67
C ASP A 255 -10.28 13.91 -11.58
N GLU A 256 -9.56 15.04 -11.58
CA GLU A 256 -8.44 15.29 -12.48
C GLU A 256 -7.25 15.87 -11.73
N ASN A 257 -6.09 15.22 -11.86
CA ASN A 257 -4.87 15.71 -11.23
C ASN A 257 -4.14 16.77 -12.08
N ARG A 258 -4.81 17.85 -12.48
CA ARG A 258 -4.18 18.92 -13.28
C ARG A 258 -3.13 19.70 -12.49
N ASP A 259 -3.39 19.92 -11.20
CA ASP A 259 -2.57 20.79 -10.36
C ASP A 259 -1.43 20.05 -9.65
N GLY A 260 -1.24 18.76 -9.94
CA GLY A 260 -0.14 17.97 -9.36
C GLY A 260 -0.36 17.54 -7.89
N HIS A 261 -1.59 17.56 -7.39
CA HIS A 261 -1.89 17.25 -5.99
C HIS A 261 -2.23 15.77 -5.73
N ALA A 262 -2.46 14.95 -6.76
CA ALA A 262 -2.88 13.55 -6.62
C ALA A 262 -1.95 12.58 -7.37
N ALA A 263 -0.90 12.09 -6.70
CA ALA A 263 -0.06 11.03 -7.24
C ALA A 263 -0.84 9.70 -7.38
N ALA A 264 -0.37 8.81 -8.25
CA ALA A 264 -0.92 7.45 -8.33
C ALA A 264 -0.80 6.74 -6.98
N PHE A 265 -1.92 6.26 -6.43
CA PHE A 265 -1.91 5.61 -5.13
C PHE A 265 -1.18 4.26 -5.20
N GLY A 266 -0.44 3.92 -4.15
CA GLY A 266 0.25 2.65 -4.06
C GLY A 266 -0.70 1.50 -3.72
N ASP A 267 -0.80 0.50 -4.58
CA ASP A 267 -1.63 -0.69 -4.42
C ASP A 267 -0.81 -1.92 -3.96
N ASP A 268 -1.46 -3.07 -3.87
CA ASP A 268 -0.81 -4.34 -3.54
C ASP A 268 0.30 -4.71 -4.53
N ILE A 269 0.16 -4.36 -5.82
CA ILE A 269 1.21 -4.58 -6.84
C ILE A 269 2.46 -3.76 -6.48
N ALA A 270 2.30 -2.49 -6.11
CA ALA A 270 3.40 -1.65 -5.66
C ALA A 270 4.02 -2.17 -4.35
N ILE A 271 3.20 -2.65 -3.42
CA ILE A 271 3.66 -3.24 -2.15
C ILE A 271 4.52 -4.48 -2.40
N GLU A 272 4.08 -5.40 -3.26
CA GLU A 272 4.83 -6.60 -3.63
C GLU A 272 6.18 -6.25 -4.29
N CYS A 273 6.17 -5.24 -5.17
CA CYS A 273 7.39 -4.75 -5.80
C CYS A 273 8.37 -4.14 -4.78
N LEU A 274 7.88 -3.33 -3.84
CA LEU A 274 8.69 -2.77 -2.75
C LEU A 274 9.23 -3.88 -1.82
N ALA A 275 8.39 -4.85 -1.47
CA ALA A 275 8.77 -5.98 -0.63
C ALA A 275 9.93 -6.76 -1.26
N THR A 276 9.84 -7.03 -2.56
CA THR A 276 10.89 -7.71 -3.33
C THR A 276 12.16 -6.86 -3.44
N GLU A 277 12.02 -5.58 -3.79
CA GLU A 277 13.13 -4.63 -3.93
C GLU A 277 13.96 -4.51 -2.64
N PHE A 278 13.30 -4.50 -1.49
CA PHE A 278 13.95 -4.39 -0.19
C PHE A 278 14.24 -5.73 0.50
N LYS A 279 13.77 -6.85 -0.07
CA LYS A 279 13.82 -8.19 0.54
C LYS A 279 13.22 -8.18 1.94
N ARG A 280 12.06 -7.57 2.08
CA ARG A 280 11.32 -7.45 3.35
C ARG A 280 9.85 -7.70 3.12
N GLU A 281 9.18 -8.24 4.10
CA GLU A 281 7.73 -8.32 4.10
C GLU A 281 7.14 -6.95 4.42
N VAL A 282 6.12 -6.56 3.67
CA VAL A 282 5.40 -5.29 3.85
C VAL A 282 3.93 -5.61 3.96
N TYR A 283 3.31 -5.13 5.04
CA TYR A 283 1.90 -5.32 5.30
C TYR A 283 1.25 -3.96 5.50
N VAL A 284 0.11 -3.75 4.85
CA VAL A 284 -0.75 -2.58 5.08
C VAL A 284 -1.93 -3.03 5.92
N VAL A 285 -2.16 -2.33 7.03
CA VAL A 285 -3.30 -2.56 7.90
C VAL A 285 -4.18 -1.32 7.81
N SER A 286 -5.39 -1.48 7.26
CA SER A 286 -6.44 -0.47 7.32
C SER A 286 -7.29 -0.68 8.58
N GLY A 287 -7.63 0.42 9.24
CA GLY A 287 -8.46 0.45 10.45
C GLY A 287 -9.81 1.09 10.21
#